data_AF-A0A4Y2EKB4-F1
#
_entry.id   AF-A0A4Y2EKB4-F1
#
_cell.length_a   1.000
_cell.length_b   1.000
_cell.length_c   1.000
_cell.angle_alpha   90.00
_cell.angle_beta   90.00
_cell.angle_gamma   90.00
#
_symmetry.space_group_name_H-M   'P 1'
#
loop_
_entity.id
_entity.type
_entity.pdbx_description
1 polymer ?
#
loop_
_entity_poly.entity_id
_entity_poly.type
_entity_poly.pdbx_seq_one_letter_code
_entity_poly.pdbx_strand_id
1 'polypeptide(L)'
;MAPSFKTSFKQEWLEIPEYASWLRECQTNKYSAMCLLCNSAFSLSNMGKQALTSHQKSKKHEKAIAARKGSRDLRDEYPKKVVQDVSSCQNVPPKQDANLLTYLRPETVSEAEILWCLYSVMEHSSFRSAGRAVDLMKRMFTDSEIVKKMSSRFYITEIHLDLVLF
;
A
#
# COMPACT_ATOMS: atom_id res chain seq x y z
N MET A 1 2.60 42.68 6.16
CA MET A 1 2.30 41.24 6.10
C MET A 1 0.82 41.03 6.36
N ALA A 2 0.06 40.48 5.41
CA ALA A 2 -1.31 40.04 5.70
C ALA A 2 -1.27 38.80 6.61
N PRO A 3 -2.17 38.65 7.60
CA PRO A 3 -2.23 37.46 8.43
C PRO A 3 -2.53 36.23 7.56
N SER A 4 -1.64 35.23 7.61
CA SER A 4 -1.82 33.95 6.91
C SER A 4 -2.71 33.05 7.75
N PHE A 5 -4.00 33.01 7.41
CA PHE A 5 -4.94 32.09 8.04
C PHE A 5 -4.72 30.69 7.47
N LYS A 6 -4.54 29.70 8.35
CA LYS A 6 -4.44 28.29 7.98
C LYS A 6 -5.70 27.58 8.44
N THR A 7 -6.35 26.86 7.54
CA THR A 7 -7.53 26.05 7.82
C THR A 7 -7.09 24.69 8.37
N SER A 8 -7.56 24.35 9.55
CA SER A 8 -7.40 22.99 10.10
C SER A 8 -8.41 22.03 9.47
N PHE A 9 -8.08 20.75 9.47
CA PHE A 9 -9.02 19.69 9.11
C PHE A 9 -10.24 19.75 10.02
N LYS A 10 -11.43 19.54 9.45
CA LYS A 10 -12.68 19.48 10.20
C LYS A 10 -13.35 18.13 10.03
N GLN A 11 -13.75 17.54 11.15
CA GLN A 11 -14.47 16.26 11.19
C GLN A 11 -15.80 16.31 10.44
N GLU A 12 -16.46 17.48 10.40
CA GLU A 12 -17.70 17.72 9.64
C GLU A 12 -17.56 17.39 8.13
N TRP A 13 -16.34 17.39 7.58
CA TRP A 13 -16.12 17.05 6.17
C TRP A 13 -16.26 15.55 5.89
N LEU A 14 -16.15 14.70 6.92
CA LEU A 14 -16.37 13.26 6.80
C LEU A 14 -17.85 12.89 6.76
N GLU A 15 -18.74 13.80 7.16
CA GLU A 15 -20.19 13.61 7.05
C GLU A 15 -20.69 13.88 5.63
N ILE A 16 -19.91 14.64 4.84
CA ILE A 16 -20.24 14.96 3.45
C ILE A 16 -19.99 13.71 2.58
N PRO A 17 -21.03 13.12 1.97
CA PRO A 17 -20.89 11.87 1.21
C PRO A 17 -19.85 11.94 0.08
N GLU A 18 -19.69 13.12 -0.53
CA GLU A 18 -18.73 13.36 -1.61
C GLU A 18 -17.27 13.19 -1.17
N TYR A 19 -16.96 13.47 0.10
CA TYR A 19 -15.61 13.43 0.64
C TYR A 19 -15.38 12.17 1.48
N ALA A 20 -16.41 11.70 2.20
CA ALA A 20 -16.34 10.59 3.14
C ALA A 20 -15.68 9.32 2.57
N SER A 21 -15.93 9.03 1.29
CA SER A 21 -15.44 7.82 0.62
C SER A 21 -13.91 7.78 0.43
N TRP A 22 -13.23 8.92 0.44
CA TRP A 22 -11.80 9.01 0.14
C TRP A 22 -11.00 9.89 1.09
N LEU A 23 -11.65 10.76 1.87
CA LEU A 23 -11.01 11.73 2.74
C LEU A 23 -10.75 11.15 4.13
N ARG A 24 -9.58 11.46 4.68
CA ARG A 24 -9.17 11.09 6.05
C ARG A 24 -8.37 12.21 6.68
N GLU A 25 -8.44 12.32 8.00
CA GLU A 25 -7.57 13.23 8.76
C GLU A 25 -6.11 12.79 8.72
N CYS A 26 -5.19 13.76 8.82
CA CYS A 26 -3.77 13.49 8.89
C CYS A 26 -3.33 13.53 10.37
N GLN A 27 -2.87 12.40 10.91
CA GLN A 27 -2.47 12.29 12.31
C GLN A 27 -1.24 13.16 12.64
N THR A 28 -0.35 13.38 11.67
CA THR A 28 0.89 14.13 11.88
C THR A 28 0.70 15.64 11.74
N ASN A 29 -0.29 16.10 10.96
CA ASN A 29 -0.49 17.52 10.71
C ASN A 29 -1.97 17.88 10.58
N LYS A 30 -2.47 18.64 11.57
CA LYS A 30 -3.86 19.13 11.62
C LYS A 30 -4.26 20.08 10.48
N TYR A 31 -3.32 20.61 9.71
CA TYR A 31 -3.56 21.48 8.55
C TYR A 31 -3.46 20.74 7.21
N SER A 32 -3.30 19.42 7.26
CA SER A 32 -3.25 18.56 6.07
C SER A 32 -4.39 17.55 6.11
N ALA A 33 -4.87 17.20 4.93
CA ALA A 33 -5.82 16.12 4.71
C ALA A 33 -5.16 14.99 3.94
N MET A 34 -5.64 13.77 4.12
CA MET A 34 -5.12 12.60 3.43
C MET A 34 -6.18 11.96 2.55
N CYS A 35 -5.80 11.64 1.31
CA CYS A 35 -6.65 10.91 0.38
C CYS A 35 -6.29 9.41 0.39
N LEU A 36 -7.29 8.56 0.64
CA LEU A 36 -7.18 7.09 0.63
C LEU A 36 -7.01 6.52 -0.79
N LEU A 37 -7.56 7.21 -1.80
CA LEU A 37 -7.46 6.76 -3.19
C LEU A 37 -6.11 7.11 -3.80
N CYS A 38 -5.59 8.31 -3.52
CA CYS A 38 -4.30 8.79 -4.02
C CYS A 38 -3.10 8.36 -3.14
N ASN A 39 -3.37 7.81 -1.96
CA ASN A 39 -2.40 7.53 -0.89
C ASN A 39 -1.43 8.71 -0.66
N SER A 40 -1.97 9.92 -0.56
CA SER A 40 -1.16 11.14 -0.42
C SER A 40 -1.82 12.15 0.51
N ALA A 41 -0.99 12.82 1.31
CA ALA A 41 -1.39 13.99 2.08
C ALA A 41 -1.29 15.25 1.23
N PHE A 42 -2.19 16.20 1.46
CA PHE A 42 -2.18 17.52 0.82
C PHE A 42 -2.53 18.61 1.84
N SER A 43 -1.93 19.79 1.66
CA SER A 43 -2.11 20.92 2.56
C SER A 43 -3.44 21.63 2.31
N LEU A 44 -4.19 21.91 3.37
CA LEU A 44 -5.42 22.70 3.32
C LEU A 44 -5.14 24.20 3.17
N SER A 45 -3.95 24.66 3.57
CA SER A 45 -3.51 26.06 3.53
C SER A 45 -4.63 27.03 3.98
N ASN A 46 -4.94 28.08 3.23
CA ASN A 46 -6.08 28.97 3.49
C ASN A 46 -7.34 28.62 2.65
N MET A 47 -7.35 27.45 2.00
CA MET A 47 -8.35 27.09 0.99
C MET A 47 -9.50 26.24 1.56
N GLY A 48 -9.27 25.55 2.68
CA GLY A 48 -10.28 24.73 3.35
C GLY A 48 -10.96 23.74 2.41
N LYS A 49 -12.29 23.80 2.30
CA LYS A 49 -13.09 22.91 1.42
C LYS A 49 -12.68 23.00 -0.05
N GLN A 50 -12.23 24.17 -0.54
CA GLN A 50 -11.78 24.31 -1.93
C GLN A 50 -10.56 23.43 -2.22
N ALA A 51 -9.68 23.20 -1.23
CA ALA A 51 -8.57 22.27 -1.38
C ALA A 51 -9.05 20.83 -1.62
N LEU A 52 -10.14 20.41 -0.95
CA LEU A 52 -10.76 19.10 -1.15
C LEU A 52 -11.32 18.97 -2.57
N THR A 53 -12.11 19.95 -2.99
CA THR A 53 -12.72 19.96 -4.34
C THR A 53 -11.67 20.00 -5.43
N SER A 54 -10.60 20.79 -5.25
CA SER A 54 -9.48 20.84 -6.20
C SER A 54 -8.72 19.52 -6.25
N HIS A 55 -8.53 18.85 -5.11
CA HIS A 55 -7.89 17.53 -5.07
C HIS A 55 -8.74 16.47 -5.76
N GLN A 56 -10.06 16.46 -5.53
CA GLN A 56 -11.00 15.54 -6.15
C GLN A 56 -10.99 15.64 -7.69
N LYS A 57 -10.84 16.85 -8.22
CA LYS A 57 -10.72 17.13 -9.67
C LYS A 57 -9.32 16.92 -10.24
N SER A 58 -8.36 16.47 -9.43
CA SER A 58 -7.00 16.27 -9.91
C SER A 58 -6.91 15.01 -10.78
N LYS A 59 -6.08 15.07 -11.84
CA LYS A 59 -5.85 13.92 -12.74
C LYS A 59 -5.38 12.66 -11.99
N LYS A 60 -4.62 12.83 -10.89
CA LYS A 60 -4.16 11.73 -10.05
C LYS A 60 -5.35 11.02 -9.38
N HIS A 61 -6.30 11.80 -8.86
CA HIS A 61 -7.49 11.29 -8.21
C HIS A 61 -8.45 10.62 -9.21
N GLU A 62 -8.67 11.23 -10.37
CA GLU A 62 -9.49 10.66 -11.45
C GLU A 62 -8.95 9.30 -11.92
N LYS A 63 -7.64 9.20 -12.16
CA LYS A 63 -6.98 7.93 -12.51
C LYS A 63 -7.12 6.88 -11.40
N ALA A 64 -7.00 7.29 -10.13
CA ALA A 64 -7.14 6.38 -9.00
C ALA A 64 -8.57 5.83 -8.87
N ILE A 65 -9.60 6.64 -9.15
CA ILE A 65 -11.00 6.18 -9.22
C ILE A 65 -11.17 5.20 -10.39
N ALA A 66 -10.69 5.56 -11.58
CA ALA A 66 -10.83 4.73 -12.78
C ALA A 66 -10.17 3.35 -12.61
N ALA A 67 -8.97 3.29 -12.03
CA ALA A 67 -8.26 2.05 -11.77
C ALA A 67 -9.03 1.13 -10.80
N ARG A 68 -9.68 1.70 -9.78
CA ARG A 68 -10.48 0.93 -8.81
C ARG A 68 -11.82 0.47 -9.36
N LYS A 69 -12.39 1.16 -10.35
CA LYS A 69 -13.65 0.75 -11.00
C LYS A 69 -13.50 -0.53 -11.84
N GLY A 70 -12.28 -0.85 -12.28
CA GLY A 70 -11.97 -2.04 -13.07
C GLY A 70 -11.71 -3.31 -12.26
N SER A 71 -11.42 -3.21 -10.96
CA SER A 71 -11.20 -4.36 -10.08
C SER A 71 -12.47 -4.64 -9.26
N ARG A 72 -13.37 -5.48 -9.78
CA ARG A 72 -14.44 -6.04 -8.95
C ARG A 72 -13.85 -7.02 -7.94
N ASP A 73 -14.21 -6.78 -6.68
CA ASP A 73 -14.31 -7.69 -5.54
C ASP A 73 -13.08 -8.47 -5.05
N LEU A 74 -12.42 -7.92 -4.03
CA LEU A 74 -11.99 -8.66 -2.82
C LEU A 74 -11.96 -7.73 -1.59
N ARG A 75 -12.99 -6.89 -1.38
CA ARG A 75 -13.12 -6.13 -0.12
C ARG A 75 -14.56 -5.77 0.25
N ASP A 76 -15.47 -6.73 0.19
CA ASP A 76 -16.56 -6.88 1.17
C ASP A 76 -16.14 -8.14 1.95
N GLU A 77 -16.00 -8.20 3.26
CA GLU A 77 -16.61 -7.55 4.40
C GLU A 77 -15.57 -7.71 5.52
N TYR A 78 -15.13 -6.64 6.18
CA TYR A 78 -14.47 -6.81 7.48
C TYR A 78 -15.38 -6.19 8.53
N PRO A 79 -16.18 -6.99 9.27
CA PRO A 79 -16.97 -6.45 10.36
C PRO A 79 -16.01 -5.94 11.44
N LYS A 80 -16.12 -4.64 11.70
CA LYS A 80 -15.46 -3.90 12.77
C LYS A 80 -15.78 -4.57 14.11
N LYS A 81 -14.82 -5.25 14.74
CA LYS A 81 -14.91 -5.64 16.15
C LYS A 81 -13.98 -4.78 17.01
N VAL A 82 -14.61 -3.90 17.79
CA VAL A 82 -14.15 -3.40 19.11
C VAL A 82 -14.37 -4.59 20.09
N VAL A 83 -13.64 -4.92 21.15
CA VAL A 83 -12.95 -4.20 22.25
C VAL A 83 -11.93 -5.18 22.92
N GLN A 84 -11.16 -4.65 23.88
CA GLN A 84 -9.99 -5.13 24.64
C GLN A 84 -10.12 -6.33 25.62
N ASP A 85 -8.93 -6.85 25.98
CA ASP A 85 -8.42 -7.34 27.30
C ASP A 85 -8.71 -8.74 27.88
N VAL A 86 -7.61 -9.51 28.03
CA VAL A 86 -7.14 -10.41 29.11
C VAL A 86 -7.95 -11.63 29.61
N SER A 87 -7.21 -12.77 29.63
CA SER A 87 -7.26 -13.93 30.54
C SER A 87 -8.25 -15.10 30.36
N SER A 88 -7.59 -16.26 30.21
CA SER A 88 -7.88 -17.56 30.83
C SER A 88 -8.82 -18.56 30.14
N CYS A 89 -8.41 -19.82 30.27
CA CYS A 89 -8.66 -21.00 29.46
C CYS A 89 -9.88 -21.85 29.88
N GLN A 90 -10.57 -22.49 28.93
CA GLN A 90 -10.61 -23.97 28.73
C GLN A 90 -11.77 -24.44 27.80
N ASN A 91 -11.35 -25.23 26.79
CA ASN A 91 -11.96 -26.43 26.16
C ASN A 91 -13.39 -26.44 25.59
N VAL A 92 -13.50 -26.25 24.27
CA VAL A 92 -14.50 -26.88 23.38
C VAL A 92 -13.77 -27.28 22.06
N PRO A 93 -14.11 -28.41 21.38
CA PRO A 93 -13.27 -29.01 20.33
C PRO A 93 -13.15 -28.12 19.08
N PRO A 94 -11.95 -27.93 18.51
CA PRO A 94 -11.78 -27.09 17.33
C PRO A 94 -12.16 -27.86 16.06
N LYS A 95 -13.31 -27.50 15.48
CA LYS A 95 -13.61 -27.82 14.09
C LYS A 95 -12.79 -26.89 13.18
N GLN A 96 -11.65 -27.42 12.75
CA GLN A 96 -11.01 -27.14 11.46
C GLN A 96 -10.76 -25.67 11.12
N ASP A 97 -9.82 -25.06 11.85
CA ASP A 97 -9.04 -23.97 11.26
C ASP A 97 -8.12 -24.57 10.21
N ALA A 98 -8.49 -24.44 8.94
CA ALA A 98 -7.61 -24.71 7.81
C ALA A 98 -6.42 -23.74 7.86
N ASN A 99 -5.45 -24.12 8.68
CA ASN A 99 -4.07 -23.70 8.82
C ASN A 99 -3.66 -22.64 7.78
N LEU A 100 -3.81 -21.35 8.12
CA LEU A 100 -3.22 -20.22 7.38
C LEU A 100 -1.70 -20.43 7.15
N LEU A 101 -1.06 -21.17 8.05
CA LEU A 101 0.34 -21.61 7.94
C LEU A 101 0.62 -22.58 6.77
N THR A 102 -0.40 -23.21 6.18
CA THR A 102 -0.25 -24.12 5.04
C THR A 102 -0.02 -23.33 3.75
N TYR A 103 -0.56 -22.10 3.68
CA TYR A 103 -0.26 -21.13 2.63
C TYR A 103 1.03 -20.37 2.91
N LEU A 104 1.39 -20.16 4.18
CA LEU A 104 2.73 -19.73 4.60
C LEU A 104 3.70 -20.92 4.68
N ARG A 105 3.65 -21.83 3.70
CA ARG A 105 4.71 -22.84 3.59
C ARG A 105 6.02 -22.06 3.42
N PRO A 106 7.04 -22.25 4.28
CA PRO A 106 8.34 -21.64 4.10
C PRO A 106 9.02 -22.33 2.91
N GLU A 107 8.55 -22.03 1.72
CA GLU A 107 9.34 -22.26 0.53
C GLU A 107 10.53 -21.32 0.68
N THR A 108 11.71 -21.92 0.89
CA THR A 108 13.00 -21.23 1.04
C THR A 108 13.27 -20.27 -0.12
N VAL A 109 12.60 -20.48 -1.26
CA VAL A 109 12.58 -19.59 -2.43
C VAL A 109 11.83 -18.30 -2.15
N SER A 110 10.62 -18.36 -1.58
CA SER A 110 9.81 -17.19 -1.26
C SER A 110 10.49 -16.28 -0.24
N GLU A 111 11.12 -16.87 0.79
CA GLU A 111 11.91 -16.11 1.77
C GLU A 111 13.10 -15.40 1.10
N ALA A 112 13.84 -16.11 0.25
CA ALA A 112 14.95 -15.52 -0.50
C ALA A 112 14.48 -14.41 -1.45
N GLU A 113 13.32 -14.56 -2.10
CA GLU A 113 12.75 -13.55 -3.01
C GLU A 113 12.34 -12.28 -2.25
N ILE A 114 11.73 -12.44 -1.07
CA ILE A 114 11.36 -11.30 -0.20
C ILE A 114 12.62 -10.58 0.28
N LEU A 115 13.62 -11.31 0.77
CA LEU A 115 14.89 -10.73 1.21
C LEU A 115 15.60 -9.99 0.06
N TRP A 116 15.64 -10.59 -1.14
CA TRP A 116 16.24 -9.95 -2.31
C TRP A 116 15.49 -8.68 -2.73
N CYS A 117 14.15 -8.69 -2.67
CA CYS A 117 13.33 -7.52 -2.95
C CYS A 117 13.61 -6.38 -1.97
N LEU A 118 13.64 -6.68 -0.67
CA LEU A 118 13.93 -5.69 0.37
C LEU A 118 15.34 -5.13 0.22
N TYR A 119 16.34 -5.99 0.00
CA TYR A 119 17.72 -5.57 -0.26
C TYR A 119 17.79 -4.65 -1.48
N SER A 120 17.10 -4.99 -2.56
CA SER A 120 17.07 -4.19 -3.78
C SER A 120 16.50 -2.78 -3.55
N VAL A 121 15.50 -2.65 -2.68
CA VAL A 121 14.91 -1.37 -2.27
C VAL A 121 15.86 -0.59 -1.37
N MET A 122 16.50 -1.26 -0.40
CA MET A 122 17.44 -0.64 0.53
C MET A 122 18.67 -0.07 -0.19
N GLU A 123 19.18 -0.77 -1.19
CA GLU A 123 20.31 -0.32 -2.02
C GLU A 123 19.89 0.62 -3.16
N HIS A 124 18.61 1.04 -3.21
CA HIS A 124 18.05 1.88 -4.28
C HIS A 124 18.35 1.34 -5.70
N SER A 125 18.46 0.02 -5.83
CA SER A 125 18.75 -0.62 -7.11
C SER A 125 17.48 -0.68 -7.97
N SER A 126 17.62 -0.45 -9.27
CA SER A 126 16.46 -0.56 -10.17
C SER A 126 15.96 -2.01 -10.22
N PHE A 127 14.64 -2.21 -10.24
CA PHE A 127 14.05 -3.55 -10.38
C PHE A 127 14.51 -4.28 -11.65
N ARG A 128 14.84 -3.54 -12.72
CA ARG A 128 15.44 -4.10 -13.94
C ARG A 128 16.84 -4.66 -13.68
N SER A 129 17.67 -3.97 -12.88
CA SER A 129 19.00 -4.45 -12.51
C SER A 129 18.92 -5.60 -11.51
N ALA A 130 18.06 -5.48 -10.50
CA ALA A 130 17.82 -6.52 -9.51
C ALA A 130 17.28 -7.82 -10.14
N GLY A 131 16.40 -7.71 -11.14
CA GLY A 131 15.92 -8.85 -11.92
C GLY A 131 17.04 -9.53 -12.72
N ARG A 132 17.88 -8.75 -13.41
CA ARG A 132 19.06 -9.27 -14.14
C ARG A 132 20.09 -9.93 -13.21
N ALA A 133 20.23 -9.42 -11.99
CA ALA A 133 21.10 -10.01 -10.98
C ALA A 133 20.62 -11.40 -10.52
N VAL A 134 19.30 -11.67 -10.51
CA VAL A 134 18.79 -13.03 -10.26
C VAL A 134 19.19 -14.00 -11.37
N ASP A 135 19.16 -13.56 -12.64
CA ASP A 135 19.64 -14.38 -13.77
C ASP A 135 21.14 -14.63 -13.67
N LEU A 136 21.91 -13.63 -13.24
CA LEU A 136 23.33 -13.78 -12.96
C LEU A 136 23.59 -14.76 -11.80
N MET A 137 22.83 -14.67 -10.71
CA MET A 137 22.93 -15.59 -9.58
C MET A 137 22.64 -17.03 -10.01
N LYS A 138 21.65 -17.27 -10.89
CA LYS A 138 21.40 -18.60 -11.47
C LYS A 138 22.57 -19.15 -12.27
N ARG A 139 23.32 -18.27 -12.93
CA ARG A 139 24.52 -18.63 -13.70
C ARG A 139 25.71 -18.92 -12.79
N MET A 140 25.86 -18.15 -11.71
CA MET A 140 26.95 -18.27 -10.74
C MET A 140 26.76 -19.46 -9.79
N PHE A 141 25.52 -19.76 -9.41
CA PHE A 141 25.16 -20.78 -8.42
C PHE A 141 24.28 -21.86 -9.05
N THR A 142 24.89 -22.68 -9.90
CA THR A 142 24.19 -23.74 -10.65
C THR A 142 23.79 -24.95 -9.81
N ASP A 143 24.31 -25.07 -8.60
CA ASP A 143 24.04 -26.11 -7.62
C ASP A 143 22.89 -25.76 -6.67
N SER A 144 22.59 -24.47 -6.51
CA SER A 144 21.54 -24.00 -5.60
C SER A 144 20.14 -24.25 -6.14
N GLU A 145 19.41 -25.17 -5.49
CA GLU A 145 18.00 -25.43 -5.78
C GLU A 145 17.08 -24.23 -5.51
N ILE A 146 17.49 -23.34 -4.60
CA ILE A 146 16.76 -22.11 -4.28
C ILE A 146 16.88 -21.14 -5.45
N VAL A 147 18.11 -20.84 -5.87
CA VAL A 147 18.38 -19.85 -6.93
C VAL A 147 17.82 -20.31 -8.27
N LYS A 148 17.87 -21.62 -8.58
CA LYS A 148 17.21 -22.18 -9.78
C LYS A 148 15.73 -21.86 -9.83
N LYS A 149 15.05 -21.98 -8.68
CA LYS A 149 13.61 -21.78 -8.54
C LYS A 149 13.22 -20.31 -8.35
N MET A 150 14.14 -19.45 -7.89
CA MET A 150 13.90 -18.01 -7.80
C MET A 150 13.43 -17.47 -9.13
N SER A 151 12.35 -16.72 -9.12
CA SER A 151 11.74 -16.16 -10.30
C SER A 151 11.76 -14.65 -10.21
N SER A 152 12.32 -14.00 -11.23
CA SER A 152 12.22 -12.55 -11.40
C SER A 152 10.79 -12.20 -11.81
N ARG A 153 9.82 -12.37 -10.90
CA ARG A 153 8.39 -12.05 -11.17
C ARG A 153 8.11 -10.56 -11.33
N PHE A 154 9.15 -9.73 -11.33
CA PHE A 154 9.09 -8.31 -11.69
C PHE A 154 9.06 -8.11 -13.23
N TYR A 155 8.29 -8.91 -13.96
CA TYR A 155 7.91 -8.55 -15.33
C TYR A 155 6.85 -7.45 -15.23
N ILE A 156 7.30 -6.21 -15.09
CA ILE A 156 6.49 -5.06 -15.48
C ILE A 156 6.41 -5.13 -17.01
N THR A 157 5.45 -5.89 -17.52
CA THR A 157 4.98 -5.69 -18.89
C THR A 157 4.31 -4.31 -18.92
N GLU A 158 4.97 -3.36 -19.57
CA GLU A 158 4.37 -2.13 -20.10
C GLU A 158 3.58 -1.27 -19.11
N ILE A 159 4.29 -0.54 -18.24
CA ILE A 159 3.91 0.85 -17.95
C ILE A 159 5.19 1.67 -17.92
N HIS A 160 5.27 2.60 -18.87
CA HIS A 160 6.28 3.65 -19.00
C HIS A 160 6.44 4.41 -17.68
N LEU A 161 7.37 3.96 -16.84
CA LEU A 161 7.85 4.67 -15.67
C LEU A 161 9.30 5.04 -15.97
N ASP A 162 9.45 6.23 -16.56
CA ASP A 162 10.60 7.09 -16.29
C ASP A 162 10.60 7.38 -14.79
N LEU A 163 11.14 6.45 -14.01
CA LEU A 163 11.74 6.76 -12.72
C LEU A 163 13.11 7.37 -13.02
N VAL A 164 13.09 8.63 -13.44
CA VAL A 164 14.15 9.56 -13.10
C VAL A 164 14.01 9.79 -11.60
N LEU A 165 14.77 9.04 -10.82
CA LEU A 165 15.04 9.35 -9.43
C LEU A 165 15.93 10.61 -9.40
N PHE A 166 15.40 11.70 -8.87
CA PHE A 166 16.18 12.62 -8.05
C PHE A 166 16.07 12.15 -6.60
#